data_AF-A0A7Y4WZN4-F1
#
_entry.id   AF-A0A7Y4WZN4-F1
#
_cell.length_a   1.000
_cell.length_b   1.000
_cell.length_c   1.000
_cell.angle_alpha   90.00
_cell.angle_beta   90.00
_cell.angle_gamma   90.00
#
_symmetry.space_group_name_H-M   'P 1'
#
loop_
_entity.id
_entity.type
_entity.pdbx_description
1 polymer ?
#
loop_
_entity_poly.entity_id
_entity_poly.type
_entity_poly.pdbx_seq_one_letter_code
_entity_poly.pdbx_strand_id
1 'polypeptide(L)'
;MLGADTKDHVPPKSLFATEKQRLTLPAHKKCNNEFAEDEEYFRDINVNQAAALKMKNVDTIIEKIARSWEDKGRNRFKKIMTTAEPVNVKLSSGEITKYIKIKPDPEKLKKIAIKIARGVIYNDTGVITHQSNYSSFYLPITEVTKVRSRDKEELFWKAMGQESCLHSIYGPHFGARRIYLLSEKQNGVYTVTCMMSLILGSAFYVVIMHFLQDEIKNKELEIFIPSS
;
A
#
# COMPACT_ATOMS: atom_id res chain seq x y z
N MET A 1 11.95 11.84 -16.80
CA MET A 1 10.86 12.76 -16.45
C MET A 1 10.64 13.86 -17.49
N LEU A 2 11.44 13.94 -18.55
CA LEU A 2 11.05 14.71 -19.73
C LEU A 2 9.70 14.17 -20.23
N GLY A 3 8.73 15.05 -20.39
CA GLY A 3 7.41 14.70 -20.92
C GLY A 3 6.28 14.49 -19.91
N ALA A 4 6.49 14.67 -18.60
CA ALA A 4 5.37 14.64 -17.64
C ALA A 4 4.36 15.76 -17.93
N ASP A 5 3.11 15.39 -18.18
CA ASP A 5 2.01 16.27 -18.60
C ASP A 5 0.83 16.24 -17.60
N THR A 6 0.98 15.53 -16.48
CA THR A 6 0.02 15.51 -15.39
C THR A 6 0.70 15.34 -14.03
N LYS A 7 -0.11 15.32 -12.97
CA LYS A 7 0.29 15.00 -11.61
C LYS A 7 -0.48 13.78 -11.13
N ASP A 8 0.23 12.84 -10.53
CA ASP A 8 -0.33 11.63 -9.94
C ASP A 8 -0.29 11.72 -8.40
N HIS A 9 -1.31 11.18 -7.75
CA HIS A 9 -1.41 11.14 -6.30
C HIS A 9 -0.92 9.80 -5.79
N VAL A 10 0.01 9.85 -4.85
CA VAL A 10 0.56 8.68 -4.16
C VAL A 10 0.39 8.90 -2.67
N PRO A 11 -0.45 8.14 -1.96
CA PRO A 11 -1.41 7.15 -2.47
C PRO A 11 -2.56 7.76 -3.28
N PRO A 12 -3.37 6.93 -3.98
CA PRO A 12 -4.49 7.40 -4.78
C PRO A 12 -5.43 8.35 -4.04
N LYS A 13 -5.81 9.45 -4.70
CA LYS A 13 -6.74 10.46 -4.15
C LYS A 13 -8.06 9.85 -3.69
N SER A 14 -8.50 8.77 -4.33
CA SER A 14 -9.74 8.05 -4.06
C SER A 14 -9.79 7.44 -2.65
N LEU A 15 -8.64 7.23 -1.99
CA LEU A 15 -8.54 6.68 -0.63
C LEU A 15 -8.77 7.70 0.48
N PHE A 16 -8.94 8.98 0.17
CA PHE A 16 -8.96 10.05 1.17
C PHE A 16 -10.18 10.95 1.03
N ALA A 17 -10.79 11.30 2.16
CA ALA A 17 -11.88 12.26 2.22
C ALA A 17 -11.44 13.68 1.83
N THR A 18 -10.28 14.11 2.33
CA THR A 18 -9.73 15.47 2.22
C THR A 18 -8.36 15.48 1.53
N GLU A 19 -7.94 16.64 1.04
CA GLU A 19 -6.73 16.79 0.22
C GLU A 19 -5.45 17.06 1.03
N LYS A 20 -5.54 17.21 2.35
CA LYS A 20 -4.53 17.93 3.12
C LYS A 20 -3.16 17.23 3.32
N GLN A 21 -2.95 15.99 2.88
CA GLN A 21 -1.71 15.24 3.17
C GLN A 21 -1.34 14.22 2.08
N ARG A 22 -1.25 14.64 0.81
CA ARG A 22 -0.96 13.71 -0.30
C ARG A 22 0.38 14.02 -0.96
N LEU A 23 1.20 13.00 -1.10
CA LEU A 23 2.34 13.08 -1.99
C LEU A 23 1.82 13.12 -3.44
N THR A 24 2.30 14.11 -4.19
CA THR A 24 1.88 14.36 -5.57
C THR A 24 3.12 14.42 -6.43
N LEU A 25 3.19 13.57 -7.45
CA LEU A 25 4.37 13.38 -8.28
C LEU A 25 4.08 13.72 -9.75
N PRO A 26 5.06 14.22 -10.52
CA PRO A 26 4.93 14.35 -11.96
C PRO A 26 4.70 12.98 -12.62
N ALA A 27 3.76 12.90 -13.55
CA ALA A 27 3.42 11.67 -14.26
C ALA A 27 3.00 11.95 -15.72
N HIS A 28 2.99 10.91 -16.54
CA HIS A 28 2.34 10.94 -17.86
C HIS A 28 0.84 10.68 -17.70
N LYS A 29 0.00 11.39 -18.45
CA LYS A 29 -1.46 11.25 -18.42
C LYS A 29 -1.91 9.84 -18.75
N LYS A 30 -1.26 9.22 -19.76
CA LYS A 30 -1.51 7.83 -20.14
C LYS A 30 -1.22 6.86 -18.98
N CYS A 31 -0.02 6.95 -18.39
CA CYS A 31 0.39 6.09 -17.28
C CYS A 31 -0.45 6.33 -16.01
N ASN A 32 -0.83 7.57 -15.73
CA ASN A 32 -1.69 7.89 -14.60
C ASN A 32 -3.09 7.24 -14.77
N ASN A 33 -3.65 7.35 -15.97
CA ASN A 33 -4.99 6.81 -16.26
C ASN A 33 -5.04 5.28 -16.34
N GLU A 34 -3.92 4.58 -16.58
CA GLU A 34 -3.89 3.11 -16.72
C GLU A 34 -4.28 2.39 -15.42
N PHE A 35 -4.12 3.04 -14.27
CA PHE A 35 -4.47 2.50 -12.96
C PHE A 35 -5.85 2.89 -12.46
N ALA A 36 -6.60 3.74 -13.18
CA ALA A 36 -7.82 4.37 -12.65
C ALA A 36 -8.85 3.34 -12.15
N GLU A 37 -9.14 2.29 -12.94
CA GLU A 37 -10.08 1.25 -12.52
C GLU A 37 -9.57 0.40 -11.34
N ASP A 38 -8.27 0.12 -11.32
CA ASP A 38 -7.63 -0.67 -10.27
C ASP A 38 -7.56 0.13 -8.96
N GLU A 39 -7.39 1.45 -9.01
CA GLU A 39 -7.46 2.35 -7.85
C GLU A 39 -8.87 2.43 -7.25
N GLU A 40 -9.90 2.51 -8.10
CA GLU A 40 -11.29 2.45 -7.62
C GLU A 40 -11.60 1.10 -6.99
N TYR A 41 -11.13 0.01 -7.60
CA TYR A 41 -11.25 -1.33 -7.01
C TYR A 41 -10.52 -1.42 -5.67
N PHE A 42 -9.28 -0.95 -5.60
CA PHE A 42 -8.46 -0.95 -4.38
C PHE A 42 -9.14 -0.17 -3.25
N ARG A 43 -9.71 1.01 -3.55
CA ARG A 43 -10.53 1.79 -2.61
C ARG A 43 -11.74 0.98 -2.14
N ASP A 44 -12.52 0.44 -3.07
CA ASP A 44 -13.78 -0.23 -2.76
C ASP A 44 -13.56 -1.46 -1.85
N ILE A 45 -12.46 -2.19 -2.01
CA ILE A 45 -12.11 -3.30 -1.11
C ILE A 45 -11.67 -2.82 0.27
N ASN A 46 -10.76 -1.84 0.34
CA ASN A 46 -10.12 -1.45 1.61
C ASN A 46 -10.99 -0.53 2.47
N VAL A 47 -11.73 0.40 1.88
CA VAL A 47 -12.54 1.37 2.63
C VAL A 47 -13.71 0.68 3.33
N ASN A 48 -14.35 -0.30 2.69
CA ASN A 48 -15.40 -1.09 3.34
C ASN A 48 -14.86 -1.88 4.55
N GLN A 49 -13.62 -2.35 4.48
CA GLN A 49 -12.97 -2.99 5.63
C GLN A 49 -12.71 -1.99 6.77
N ALA A 50 -12.21 -0.80 6.44
CA ALA A 50 -12.01 0.27 7.42
C ALA A 50 -13.34 0.73 8.07
N ALA A 51 -14.42 0.75 7.29
CA ALA A 51 -15.78 1.06 7.75
C ALA A 51 -16.30 0.02 8.74
N ALA A 52 -16.13 -1.26 8.43
CA ALA A 52 -16.51 -2.37 9.30
C ALA A 52 -15.80 -2.30 10.67
N LEU A 53 -14.60 -1.72 10.70
CA LEU A 53 -13.82 -1.47 11.91
C LEU A 53 -14.07 -0.12 12.57
N LYS A 54 -15.07 0.65 12.09
CA LYS A 54 -15.47 1.95 12.64
C LYS A 54 -14.32 2.95 12.74
N MET A 55 -13.44 2.97 11.74
CA MET A 55 -12.34 3.92 11.73
C MET A 55 -12.82 5.38 11.50
N LYS A 56 -12.18 6.34 12.15
CA LYS A 56 -12.60 7.76 12.18
C LYS A 56 -12.56 8.46 10.82
N ASN A 57 -13.67 9.02 10.35
CA ASN A 57 -13.85 9.73 9.07
C ASN A 57 -14.01 8.84 7.83
N VAL A 58 -14.17 7.52 7.99
CA VAL A 58 -14.42 6.62 6.85
C VAL A 58 -15.77 6.90 6.19
N ASP A 59 -16.77 7.35 6.94
CA ASP A 59 -18.14 7.56 6.45
C ASP A 59 -18.20 8.49 5.22
N THR A 60 -17.41 9.57 5.25
CA THR A 60 -17.32 10.52 4.13
C THR A 60 -16.77 9.90 2.84
N ILE A 61 -16.00 8.82 2.94
CA ILE A 61 -15.47 8.06 1.80
C ILE A 61 -16.51 7.03 1.36
N ILE A 62 -17.20 6.36 2.30
CA ILE A 62 -18.28 5.41 2.00
C ILE A 62 -19.37 6.08 1.17
N GLU A 63 -19.79 7.28 1.53
CA GLU A 63 -20.81 8.00 0.77
C GLU A 63 -20.38 8.25 -0.69
N LYS A 64 -19.09 8.54 -0.92
CA LYS A 64 -18.53 8.68 -2.27
C LYS A 64 -18.53 7.34 -3.02
N ILE A 65 -18.23 6.25 -2.32
CA ILE A 65 -18.27 4.89 -2.89
C ILE A 65 -19.69 4.50 -3.26
N ALA A 66 -20.66 4.72 -2.38
CA ALA A 66 -22.07 4.43 -2.61
C ALA A 66 -22.58 5.15 -3.86
N ARG A 67 -22.34 6.47 -3.97
CA ARG A 67 -22.67 7.23 -5.18
C ARG A 67 -21.97 6.72 -6.43
N SER A 68 -20.70 6.33 -6.31
CA SER A 68 -19.95 5.72 -7.42
C SER A 68 -20.60 4.41 -7.87
N TRP A 69 -21.07 3.57 -6.94
CA TRP A 69 -21.72 2.29 -7.25
C TRP A 69 -23.11 2.43 -7.87
N GLU A 70 -23.82 3.53 -7.61
CA GLU A 70 -25.13 3.80 -8.24
C GLU A 70 -24.99 4.20 -9.71
N ASP A 71 -23.93 4.94 -10.05
CA ASP A 71 -23.67 5.45 -11.40
C ASP A 71 -22.66 4.55 -12.16
N LYS A 72 -21.45 5.05 -12.41
CA LYS A 72 -20.43 4.40 -13.27
C LYS A 72 -19.81 3.14 -12.67
N GLY A 73 -19.86 3.00 -11.35
CA GLY A 73 -19.26 1.91 -10.59
C GLY A 73 -20.17 0.68 -10.43
N ARG A 74 -21.42 0.70 -10.93
CA ARG A 74 -22.38 -0.39 -10.73
C ARG A 74 -21.88 -1.75 -11.20
N ASN A 75 -21.21 -1.78 -12.36
CA ASN A 75 -20.64 -3.02 -12.90
C ASN A 75 -19.47 -3.54 -12.05
N ARG A 76 -18.63 -2.64 -11.51
CA ARG A 76 -17.55 -3.01 -10.59
C ARG A 76 -18.12 -3.55 -9.28
N PHE A 77 -19.13 -2.89 -8.73
CA PHE A 77 -19.84 -3.38 -7.54
C PHE A 77 -20.43 -4.78 -7.77
N LYS A 78 -21.14 -4.99 -8.89
CA LYS A 78 -21.64 -6.33 -9.26
C LYS A 78 -20.53 -7.38 -9.30
N LYS A 79 -19.38 -7.08 -9.93
CA LYS A 79 -18.22 -7.99 -9.97
C LYS A 79 -17.64 -8.28 -8.58
N ILE A 80 -17.61 -7.30 -7.69
CA ILE A 80 -17.19 -7.52 -6.30
C ILE A 80 -18.18 -8.50 -5.63
N MET A 81 -19.48 -8.23 -5.78
CA MET A 81 -20.55 -9.04 -5.19
C MET A 81 -20.68 -10.44 -5.76
N THR A 82 -20.21 -10.73 -6.98
CA THR A 82 -20.18 -12.11 -7.50
C THR A 82 -19.22 -13.02 -6.75
N THR A 83 -18.29 -12.47 -5.97
CA THR A 83 -17.37 -13.22 -5.11
C THR A 83 -17.75 -13.17 -3.64
N ALA A 84 -18.92 -12.59 -3.33
CA ALA A 84 -19.40 -12.40 -1.98
C ALA A 84 -20.07 -13.68 -1.46
N GLU A 85 -19.61 -14.15 -0.30
CA GLU A 85 -20.13 -15.33 0.37
C GLU A 85 -20.56 -14.94 1.80
N PRO A 86 -21.74 -15.35 2.27
CA PRO A 86 -22.10 -15.17 3.67
C PRO A 86 -21.20 -16.04 4.55
N VAL A 87 -20.67 -15.46 5.62
CA VAL A 87 -19.85 -16.17 6.61
C VAL A 87 -20.35 -15.88 8.02
N ASN A 88 -20.39 -16.92 8.85
CA ASN A 88 -20.66 -16.79 10.26
C ASN A 88 -19.35 -16.46 10.99
N VAL A 89 -19.30 -15.32 11.67
CA VAL A 89 -18.16 -14.91 12.50
C VAL A 89 -18.57 -15.00 13.95
N LYS A 90 -17.78 -15.76 14.72
CA LYS A 90 -17.93 -15.83 16.19
C LYS A 90 -17.18 -14.66 16.81
N LEU A 91 -17.89 -13.75 17.45
CA LEU A 91 -17.31 -12.62 18.18
C LEU A 91 -16.66 -13.08 19.48
N SER A 92 -15.83 -12.21 20.09
CA SER A 92 -15.21 -12.48 21.39
C SER A 92 -16.23 -12.71 22.52
N SER A 93 -17.45 -12.17 22.38
CA SER A 93 -18.59 -12.41 23.27
C SER A 93 -19.17 -13.83 23.15
N GLY A 94 -18.81 -14.58 22.11
CA GLY A 94 -19.40 -15.88 21.77
C GLY A 94 -20.60 -15.80 20.83
N GLU A 95 -21.14 -14.61 20.57
CA GLU A 95 -22.21 -14.39 19.59
C GLU A 95 -21.76 -14.78 18.18
N ILE A 96 -22.68 -15.36 17.39
CA ILE A 96 -22.46 -15.67 15.98
C ILE A 96 -23.21 -14.64 15.14
N THR A 97 -22.47 -13.84 14.37
CA THR A 97 -23.03 -12.81 13.49
C THR A 97 -22.71 -13.14 12.03
N LYS A 98 -23.65 -12.86 11.11
CA LYS A 98 -23.46 -13.04 9.66
C LYS A 98 -22.74 -11.84 9.06
N TYR A 99 -21.65 -12.10 8.36
CA TYR A 99 -20.91 -11.12 7.57
C TYR A 99 -20.85 -11.53 6.10
N ILE A 100 -20.45 -10.61 5.25
CA ILE A 100 -20.13 -10.88 3.85
C ILE A 100 -18.62 -10.96 3.72
N LYS A 101 -18.13 -12.13 3.29
CA LYS A 101 -16.74 -12.32 2.88
C LYS A 101 -16.66 -12.03 1.39
N ILE A 102 -15.76 -11.14 1.00
CA ILE A 102 -15.42 -10.87 -0.40
C ILE A 102 -14.05 -11.49 -0.66
N LYS A 103 -13.90 -12.20 -1.78
CA LYS A 103 -12.58 -12.68 -2.23
C LYS A 103 -11.94 -11.61 -3.12
N PRO A 104 -10.99 -10.82 -2.62
CA PRO A 104 -10.37 -9.79 -3.44
C PRO A 104 -9.53 -10.39 -4.57
N ASP A 105 -9.41 -9.66 -5.67
CA ASP A 105 -8.46 -9.92 -6.76
C ASP A 105 -7.05 -9.49 -6.29
N PRO A 106 -6.16 -10.44 -5.97
CA PRO A 106 -4.85 -10.12 -5.40
C PRO A 106 -3.97 -9.35 -6.39
N GLU A 107 -4.13 -9.56 -7.70
CA GLU A 107 -3.29 -8.92 -8.72
C GLU A 107 -3.63 -7.44 -8.87
N LYS A 108 -4.91 -7.08 -8.85
CA LYS A 108 -5.34 -5.67 -8.82
C LYS A 108 -4.83 -4.95 -7.58
N LEU A 109 -4.95 -5.60 -6.41
CA LEU A 109 -4.48 -4.99 -5.16
C LEU A 109 -2.96 -4.80 -5.16
N LYS A 110 -2.25 -5.82 -5.62
CA LYS A 110 -0.79 -5.82 -5.78
C LYS A 110 -0.32 -4.68 -6.69
N LYS A 111 -0.92 -4.51 -7.88
CA LYS A 111 -0.58 -3.44 -8.82
C LYS A 111 -0.63 -2.05 -8.17
N ILE A 112 -1.69 -1.77 -7.40
CA ILE A 112 -1.83 -0.47 -6.72
C ILE A 112 -0.85 -0.34 -5.56
N ALA A 113 -0.63 -1.39 -4.76
CA ALA A 113 0.40 -1.36 -3.71
C ALA A 113 1.80 -1.08 -4.28
N ILE A 114 2.16 -1.69 -5.41
CA ILE A 114 3.41 -1.43 -6.12
C ILE A 114 3.44 0.01 -6.62
N LYS A 115 2.39 0.51 -7.29
CA LYS A 115 2.31 1.91 -7.73
C LYS A 115 2.62 2.87 -6.58
N ILE A 116 1.98 2.64 -5.42
CA ILE A 116 2.19 3.46 -4.23
C ILE A 116 3.65 3.38 -3.78
N ALA A 117 4.18 2.17 -3.60
CA ALA A 117 5.55 1.97 -3.15
C ALA A 117 6.58 2.62 -4.08
N ARG A 118 6.40 2.53 -5.40
CA ARG A 118 7.26 3.18 -6.40
C ARG A 118 7.25 4.70 -6.24
N GLY A 119 6.08 5.29 -6.05
CA GLY A 119 5.97 6.73 -5.84
C GLY A 119 6.61 7.19 -4.52
N VAL A 120 6.41 6.44 -3.44
CA VAL A 120 7.06 6.72 -2.15
C VAL A 120 8.59 6.59 -2.26
N ILE A 121 9.10 5.54 -2.91
CA ILE A 121 10.54 5.37 -3.14
C ILE A 121 11.08 6.50 -4.00
N TYR A 122 10.39 6.87 -5.09
CA TYR A 122 10.83 7.96 -5.95
C TYR A 122 10.89 9.29 -5.18
N ASN A 123 9.91 9.58 -4.33
CA ASN A 123 9.93 10.77 -3.49
C ASN A 123 11.14 10.81 -2.56
N ASP A 124 11.49 9.67 -1.97
CA ASP A 124 12.59 9.57 -1.02
C ASP A 124 13.96 9.63 -1.69
N THR A 125 14.12 8.93 -2.82
CA THR A 125 15.43 8.61 -3.39
C THR A 125 15.69 9.25 -4.75
N GLY A 126 14.65 9.69 -5.46
CA GLY A 126 14.70 10.12 -6.86
C GLY A 126 14.89 8.98 -7.87
N VAL A 127 14.92 7.73 -7.41
CA VAL A 127 15.09 6.53 -8.24
C VAL A 127 13.77 6.18 -8.93
N ILE A 128 13.85 5.91 -10.23
CA ILE A 128 12.73 5.36 -11.00
C ILE A 128 12.87 3.84 -11.00
N THR A 129 12.06 3.16 -10.21
CA THR A 129 12.11 1.69 -10.12
C THR A 129 11.39 1.03 -11.29
N HIS A 130 11.92 -0.09 -11.78
CA HIS A 130 11.32 -0.90 -12.86
C HIS A 130 10.46 -2.05 -12.30
N GLN A 131 9.48 -2.52 -13.08
CA GLN A 131 8.53 -3.56 -12.66
C GLN A 131 9.17 -4.94 -12.43
N SER A 132 10.40 -5.19 -12.87
CA SER A 132 11.04 -6.51 -12.72
C SER A 132 11.61 -6.79 -11.32
N ASN A 133 11.72 -5.77 -10.45
CA ASN A 133 12.55 -5.86 -9.24
C ASN A 133 11.74 -5.74 -7.95
N TYR A 134 10.62 -6.45 -7.84
CA TYR A 134 9.82 -6.39 -6.61
C TYR A 134 9.20 -7.73 -6.20
N SER A 135 8.97 -7.85 -4.89
CA SER A 135 8.07 -8.83 -4.29
C SER A 135 7.00 -8.10 -3.48
N SER A 136 5.77 -8.61 -3.47
CA SER A 136 4.69 -7.98 -2.72
C SER A 136 3.73 -9.01 -2.15
N PHE A 137 3.31 -8.81 -0.90
CA PHE A 137 2.39 -9.71 -0.21
C PHE A 137 1.30 -8.92 0.52
N TYR A 138 0.09 -9.47 0.54
CA TYR A 138 -1.04 -8.92 1.28
C TYR A 138 -1.19 -9.65 2.61
N LEU A 139 -1.23 -8.89 3.70
CA LEU A 139 -1.36 -9.40 5.06
C LEU A 139 -2.58 -8.74 5.75
N PRO A 140 -3.62 -9.49 6.13
CA PRO A 140 -4.73 -8.94 6.91
C PRO A 140 -4.31 -8.68 8.38
N ILE A 141 -4.83 -7.61 9.01
CA ILE A 141 -4.45 -7.22 10.39
C ILE A 141 -4.70 -8.31 11.44
N THR A 142 -5.70 -9.15 11.24
CA THR A 142 -5.99 -10.28 12.14
C THR A 142 -4.83 -11.26 12.19
N GLU A 143 -4.07 -11.35 11.11
CA GLU A 143 -2.84 -12.14 11.06
C GLU A 143 -1.64 -11.34 11.55
N VAL A 144 -1.64 -10.00 11.47
CA VAL A 144 -0.52 -9.16 11.94
C VAL A 144 -0.18 -9.40 13.41
N THR A 145 -1.13 -9.66 14.30
CA THR A 145 -0.80 -9.94 15.72
C THR A 145 -0.12 -11.31 15.90
N LYS A 146 -0.54 -12.32 15.12
CA LYS A 146 0.09 -13.65 15.13
C LYS A 146 1.45 -13.60 14.45
N VAL A 147 1.55 -12.87 13.35
CA VAL A 147 2.79 -12.55 12.63
C VAL A 147 3.71 -11.85 13.62
N ARG A 148 3.30 -10.75 14.28
CA ARG A 148 4.10 -10.01 15.30
C ARG A 148 4.72 -10.86 16.41
N SER A 149 4.04 -11.93 16.82
CA SER A 149 4.56 -12.86 17.83
C SER A 149 5.66 -13.79 17.29
N ARG A 150 5.61 -14.17 16.01
CA ARG A 150 6.66 -14.90 15.26
C ARG A 150 7.78 -13.96 14.77
N ASP A 151 7.45 -12.68 14.57
CA ASP A 151 8.24 -11.66 13.90
C ASP A 151 9.46 -11.13 14.65
N LYS A 152 9.62 -11.45 15.95
CA LYS A 152 10.83 -11.00 16.68
C LYS A 152 12.11 -11.52 16.03
N GLU A 153 12.04 -12.58 15.25
CA GLU A 153 13.18 -13.18 14.55
C GLU A 153 13.27 -12.81 13.06
N GLU A 154 12.16 -12.46 12.42
CA GLU A 154 12.11 -12.17 10.98
C GLU A 154 12.81 -10.85 10.62
N LEU A 155 13.65 -10.89 9.59
CA LEU A 155 14.47 -9.76 9.15
C LEU A 155 13.63 -8.52 8.83
N PHE A 156 12.48 -8.69 8.16
CA PHE A 156 11.62 -7.57 7.78
C PHE A 156 11.16 -6.77 9.00
N TRP A 157 10.65 -7.42 10.03
CA TRP A 157 10.12 -6.74 11.20
C TRP A 157 11.20 -6.19 12.12
N LYS A 158 12.34 -6.89 12.24
CA LYS A 158 13.55 -6.35 12.88
C LYS A 158 14.02 -5.07 12.20
N ALA A 159 14.10 -5.07 10.87
CA ALA A 159 14.50 -3.91 10.07
C ALA A 159 13.51 -2.75 10.25
N MET A 160 12.20 -3.04 10.24
CA MET A 160 11.17 -2.04 10.48
C MET A 160 11.14 -1.53 11.93
N GLY A 161 11.84 -2.17 12.87
CA GLY A 161 12.00 -1.69 14.24
C GLY A 161 13.18 -0.74 14.45
N GLN A 162 14.04 -0.56 13.43
CA GLN A 162 15.22 0.29 13.53
C GLN A 162 14.86 1.78 13.53
N GLU A 163 15.72 2.61 14.12
CA GLU A 163 15.55 4.08 14.14
C GLU A 163 15.56 4.69 12.74
N SER A 164 16.30 4.08 11.80
CA SER A 164 16.34 4.46 10.39
C SER A 164 15.05 4.11 9.60
N CYS A 165 14.02 3.58 10.27
CA CYS A 165 12.73 3.32 9.63
C CYS A 165 11.98 4.64 9.41
N LEU A 166 11.74 4.99 8.15
CA LEU A 166 10.99 6.18 7.77
C LEU A 166 9.49 5.93 7.88
N HIS A 167 8.79 6.87 8.49
CA HIS A 167 7.35 6.82 8.70
C HIS A 167 6.66 8.01 8.03
N SER A 168 5.67 7.72 7.19
CA SER A 168 4.85 8.75 6.53
C SER A 168 3.38 8.46 6.75
N ILE A 169 2.63 9.49 7.15
CA ILE A 169 1.18 9.45 7.31
C ILE A 169 0.57 10.28 6.19
N TYR A 170 -0.19 9.64 5.31
CA TYR A 170 -0.83 10.29 4.17
C TYR A 170 -2.31 10.61 4.43
N GLY A 171 -2.83 10.18 5.59
CA GLY A 171 -4.17 10.48 6.06
C GLY A 171 -4.56 9.63 7.27
N PRO A 172 -5.82 9.75 7.75
CA PRO A 172 -6.26 9.11 8.99
C PRO A 172 -6.26 7.58 8.94
N HIS A 173 -6.21 6.98 7.74
CA HIS A 173 -6.27 5.53 7.54
C HIS A 173 -5.16 4.98 6.68
N PHE A 174 -4.20 5.82 6.25
CA PHE A 174 -3.12 5.37 5.40
C PHE A 174 -1.78 5.86 5.92
N GLY A 175 -0.88 4.91 6.18
CA GLY A 175 0.52 5.16 6.47
C GLY A 175 1.44 4.30 5.62
N ALA A 176 2.67 4.75 5.44
CA ALA A 176 3.75 3.90 4.94
C ALA A 176 4.88 3.90 5.95
N ARG A 177 5.42 2.72 6.21
CA ARG A 177 6.67 2.54 6.92
C ARG A 177 7.66 1.91 5.96
N ARG A 178 8.92 2.31 5.99
CA ARG A 178 9.94 1.75 5.09
C ARG A 178 11.34 1.88 5.64
N ILE A 179 12.22 1.01 5.18
CA ILE A 179 13.65 1.06 5.48
C ILE A 179 14.43 0.68 4.22
N TYR A 180 15.57 1.32 4.03
CA TYR A 180 16.49 1.08 2.93
C TYR A 180 17.71 0.35 3.46
N LEU A 181 17.94 -0.86 2.98
CA LEU A 181 19.04 -1.73 3.41
C LEU A 181 20.11 -1.77 2.32
N LEU A 182 21.34 -1.43 2.67
CA LEU A 182 22.49 -1.60 1.77
C LEU A 182 22.98 -3.05 1.82
N SER A 183 23.26 -3.62 0.66
CA SER A 183 23.94 -4.91 0.54
C SER A 183 24.99 -4.85 -0.56
N GLU A 184 26.20 -5.28 -0.26
CA GLU A 184 27.24 -5.45 -1.27
C GLU A 184 26.96 -6.71 -2.10
N LYS A 185 26.98 -6.58 -3.42
CA LYS A 185 27.05 -7.69 -4.37
C LYS A 185 28.51 -7.90 -4.81
N GLN A 186 28.74 -8.96 -5.58
CA GLN A 186 30.06 -9.25 -6.16
C GLN A 186 30.64 -8.04 -6.91
N ASN A 187 31.96 -7.87 -6.80
CA ASN A 187 32.74 -6.83 -7.48
C ASN A 187 32.45 -5.39 -7.03
N GLY A 188 32.11 -5.17 -5.76
CA GLY A 188 31.91 -3.84 -5.19
C GLY A 188 30.66 -3.11 -5.71
N VAL A 189 29.72 -3.85 -6.33
CA VAL A 189 28.43 -3.29 -6.76
C VAL A 189 27.47 -3.31 -5.57
N TYR A 190 26.99 -2.15 -5.14
CA TYR A 190 26.06 -2.07 -4.02
C TYR A 190 24.62 -2.03 -4.51
N THR A 191 23.76 -2.85 -3.90
CA THR A 191 22.31 -2.78 -4.08
C THR A 191 21.62 -2.28 -2.82
N VAL A 192 20.56 -1.51 -3.03
CA VAL A 192 19.68 -1.04 -1.97
C VAL A 192 18.37 -1.80 -2.06
N THR A 193 17.97 -2.38 -0.94
CA THR A 193 16.69 -3.06 -0.75
C THR A 193 15.76 -2.17 0.06
N CYS A 194 14.70 -1.68 -0.55
CA CYS A 194 13.60 -1.02 0.16
C CYS A 194 12.62 -2.07 0.65
N MET A 195 12.50 -2.23 1.97
CA MET A 195 11.42 -2.97 2.61
C MET A 195 10.34 -1.99 3.05
N MET A 196 9.11 -2.14 2.56
CA MET A 196 8.03 -1.21 2.81
C MET A 196 6.78 -1.93 3.30
N SER A 197 6.10 -1.32 4.27
CA SER A 197 4.76 -1.70 4.71
C SER A 197 3.81 -0.54 4.45
N LEU A 198 2.83 -0.76 3.57
CA LEU A 198 1.69 0.14 3.40
C LEU A 198 0.58 -0.32 4.34
N ILE A 199 0.14 0.59 5.20
CA ILE A 199 -0.83 0.32 6.26
C ILE A 199 -2.10 1.07 5.89
N LEU A 200 -3.12 0.34 5.45
CA LEU A 200 -4.42 0.91 5.06
C LEU A 200 -5.52 0.32 5.96
N GLY A 201 -5.86 1.05 7.02
CA GLY A 201 -6.76 0.57 8.06
C GLY A 201 -6.30 -0.76 8.65
N SER A 202 -6.96 -1.84 8.26
CA SER A 202 -6.67 -3.22 8.66
C SER A 202 -5.97 -4.07 7.62
N ALA A 203 -5.55 -3.48 6.51
CA ALA A 203 -4.77 -4.13 5.48
C ALA A 203 -3.31 -3.71 5.57
N PHE A 204 -2.41 -4.68 5.47
CA PHE A 204 -0.98 -4.45 5.31
C PHE A 204 -0.57 -4.96 3.94
N TYR A 205 0.14 -4.12 3.19
CA TYR A 205 0.81 -4.52 1.96
C TYR A 205 2.30 -4.42 2.20
N VAL A 206 2.97 -5.56 2.18
CA VAL A 206 4.43 -5.62 2.23
C VAL A 206 4.93 -5.54 0.80
N VAL A 207 5.84 -4.60 0.54
CA VAL A 207 6.48 -4.43 -0.77
C VAL A 207 7.99 -4.37 -0.55
N ILE A 208 8.71 -5.22 -1.25
CA ILE A 208 10.18 -5.27 -1.26
C ILE A 208 10.63 -4.88 -2.66
N MET A 209 11.53 -3.92 -2.76
CA MET A 209 12.10 -3.46 -4.04
C MET A 209 13.61 -3.36 -3.98
N HIS A 210 14.26 -3.63 -5.11
CA HIS A 210 15.72 -3.55 -5.25
C HIS A 210 16.12 -2.58 -6.36
N PHE A 211 17.15 -1.77 -6.09
CA PHE A 211 17.76 -0.85 -7.05
C PHE A 211 19.25 -0.66 -6.73
N LEU A 212 20.01 -0.06 -7.64
CA LEU A 212 21.44 0.16 -7.43
C LEU A 212 21.66 1.38 -6.53
N GLN A 213 22.68 1.36 -5.68
CA GLN A 213 23.02 2.51 -4.84
C GLN A 213 23.30 3.77 -5.69
N ASP A 214 24.01 3.60 -6.80
CA ASP A 214 24.40 4.71 -7.70
C ASP A 214 23.21 5.36 -8.42
N GLU A 215 22.02 4.74 -8.40
CA GLU A 215 20.80 5.34 -8.94
C GLU A 215 20.19 6.38 -7.98
N ILE A 216 20.59 6.39 -6.70
CA ILE A 216 20.05 7.29 -5.68
C ILE A 216 20.51 8.72 -5.96
N LYS A 217 19.53 9.62 -6.06
CA LYS A 217 19.75 11.06 -6.31
C LYS A 217 19.70 11.88 -5.03
N ASN A 218 18.95 11.43 -4.03
CA ASN A 218 18.89 12.08 -2.74
C ASN A 218 20.06 11.64 -1.83
N LYS A 219 21.04 12.53 -1.65
CA LYS A 219 22.23 12.26 -0.84
C LYS A 219 21.98 12.28 0.67
N GLU A 220 20.85 12.82 1.11
CA GLU A 220 20.46 12.89 2.53
C GLU A 220 19.73 11.64 3.00
N LEU A 221 19.48 10.67 2.11
CA LEU A 221 18.81 9.44 2.47
C LEU A 221 19.71 8.59 3.38
N GLU A 222 19.24 8.33 4.60
CA GLU A 222 19.87 7.36 5.49
C GLU A 222 19.63 5.94 4.95
N ILE A 223 20.74 5.23 4.67
CA ILE A 223 20.72 3.83 4.25
C ILE A 223 21.28 2.99 5.38
N PHE A 224 20.48 2.05 5.87
CA PHE A 224 20.87 1.15 6.93
C PHE A 224 21.80 0.07 6.40
N ILE A 225 22.91 -0.17 7.10
CA ILE A 225 23.84 -1.27 6.83
C ILE A 225 23.57 -2.35 7.88
N PRO A 226 23.00 -3.50 7.51
CA PRO A 226 22.76 -4.58 8.46
C PRO A 226 24.07 -5.06 9.08
N SER A 227 24.10 -5.20 10.41
CA SER A 227 25.19 -5.92 11.08
C SER A 227 25.15 -7.38 10.63
N SER A 228 26.29 -7.88 10.13
CA SER A 228 26.49 -9.28 9.74
C SER A 228 26.32 -10.24 10.90
#